data_AF-A0A936MI15-F1
#
_entry.id   AF-A0A936MI15-F1
#
_cell.length_a   1.000
_cell.length_b   1.000
_cell.length_c   1.000
_cell.angle_alpha   90.00
_cell.angle_beta   90.00
_cell.angle_gamma   90.00
#
_symmetry.space_group_name_H-M   'P 1'
#
loop_
_entity.id
_entity.type
_entity.pdbx_description
1 polymer ?
#
loop_
_entity_poly.entity_id
_entity_poly.type
_entity_poly.pdbx_seq_one_letter_code
_entity_poly.pdbx_strand_id
1 'polypeptide(L)'
;MEQILKLSLALTLLLCLIPFFSVIVEDGVVIGLYYAILGFGSFFLPTLTFVAIYHFLFSKRFNFPNLWLTYMSKSLTLIFVSFIGLFVWAILEFVITSGFNLDMNLIFEDYRKEYLGYMSAVIILASLIPIGHHLFRPKLKAN
;
A
#
# COMPACT_ATOMS: atom_id res chain seq x y z
N MET A 1 -2.27 13.81 -11.87
CA MET A 1 -1.51 12.55 -11.68
C MET A 1 -0.38 12.76 -10.67
N GLU A 2 0.47 13.76 -10.90
CA GLU A 2 1.64 14.07 -10.07
C GLU A 2 1.34 14.28 -8.57
N GLN A 3 0.25 14.98 -8.22
CA GLN A 3 -0.10 15.22 -6.81
C GLN A 3 -0.55 13.96 -6.05
N ILE A 4 -1.28 13.05 -6.71
CA ILE A 4 -1.70 11.78 -6.11
C ILE A 4 -0.48 10.90 -5.89
N LEU A 5 0.42 10.84 -6.87
CA LEU A 5 1.67 10.11 -6.76
C LEU A 5 2.55 10.67 -5.64
N LYS A 6 2.69 12.00 -5.53
CA LYS A 6 3.40 12.66 -4.42
C LYS A 6 2.76 12.36 -3.05
N LEU A 7 1.43 12.40 -2.95
CA LEU A 7 0.71 12.10 -1.71
C LEU A 7 0.88 10.63 -1.31
N SER A 8 0.71 9.71 -2.26
CA SER A 8 0.92 8.29 -2.04
C SER A 8 2.36 8.02 -1.61
N LEU A 9 3.37 8.57 -2.30
CA LEU A 9 4.77 8.43 -1.91
C LEU A 9 5.08 8.99 -0.53
N ALA A 10 4.54 10.17 -0.19
CA ALA A 10 4.72 10.77 1.12
C ALA A 10 4.10 9.92 2.23
N LEU A 11 2.91 9.36 1.98
CA LEU A 11 2.26 8.44 2.91
C LEU A 11 3.04 7.13 3.04
N THR A 12 3.54 6.57 1.95
CA THR A 12 4.40 5.39 1.96
C THR A 12 5.66 5.64 2.78
N LEU A 13 6.33 6.77 2.60
CA LEU A 13 7.48 7.17 3.41
C LEU A 13 7.14 7.26 4.90
N LEU A 14 6.02 7.92 5.24
CA LEU A 14 5.53 8.02 6.62
C LEU A 14 5.21 6.65 7.23
N LEU A 15 4.65 5.73 6.44
CA LEU A 15 4.30 4.39 6.89
C LEU A 15 5.55 3.51 7.07
N CYS A 16 6.60 3.71 6.27
CA CYS A 16 7.89 3.06 6.46
C CYS A 16 8.63 3.55 7.73
N LEU A 17 8.32 4.74 8.25
CA LEU A 17 8.89 5.20 9.52
C LEU A 17 8.39 4.39 10.72
N ILE A 18 7.19 3.80 10.65
CA ILE A 18 6.61 2.99 11.74
C ILE A 18 7.48 1.75 12.05
N PRO A 19 7.76 0.85 11.08
CA PRO A 19 8.63 -0.30 11.31
C PRO A 19 10.08 0.13 11.61
N PHE A 20 10.54 1.26 11.05
CA PHE A 20 11.86 1.82 11.40
C PHE A 20 11.95 2.14 12.90
N PHE A 21 11.01 2.90 13.45
CA PHE A 21 11.03 3.25 14.85
C PHE A 21 10.78 2.05 15.77
N SER A 22 9.94 1.09 15.36
CA SER A 22 9.71 -0.11 16.17
C SER A 22 10.98 -0.96 16.29
N VAL A 23 11.67 -1.20 15.17
CA VAL A 23 12.87 -2.05 15.14
C VAL A 23 14.07 -1.34 15.77
N ILE A 24 14.17 0.00 15.66
CA ILE A 24 15.25 0.75 16.35
C ILE A 24 15.21 0.58 17.86
N VAL A 25 14.01 0.55 18.44
CA VAL A 25 13.83 0.45 19.90
C VAL A 25 14.22 -0.93 20.40
N GLU A 26 14.00 -1.98 19.60
CA GLU A 26 14.25 -3.38 20.00
C GLU A 26 15.65 -3.86 19.60
N ASP A 27 16.08 -3.64 18.35
CA ASP A 27 17.26 -4.27 17.75
C ASP A 27 18.37 -3.27 17.36
N GLY A 28 18.10 -1.98 17.53
CA GLY A 28 19.08 -0.91 17.30
C GLY A 28 19.11 -0.35 15.87
N VAL A 29 19.89 0.71 15.69
CA VAL A 29 19.81 1.62 14.53
C VAL A 29 20.18 0.95 13.20
N VAL A 30 21.17 0.06 13.19
CA VAL A 30 21.64 -0.60 11.96
C VAL A 30 20.59 -1.56 11.41
N ILE A 31 19.97 -2.35 12.27
CA ILE A 31 18.91 -3.31 11.90
C ILE A 31 17.65 -2.53 11.51
N GLY A 32 17.29 -1.48 12.24
CA GLY A 32 16.18 -0.59 11.88
C GLY A 32 16.33 0.04 10.50
N LEU A 33 17.52 0.54 10.13
CA LEU A 33 17.80 1.07 8.79
C LEU A 33 17.64 0.01 7.70
N TYR A 34 18.10 -1.22 7.95
CA TYR A 34 17.94 -2.33 7.00
C TYR A 34 16.47 -2.65 6.74
N TYR A 35 15.67 -2.78 7.80
CA TYR A 35 14.22 -3.01 7.68
C TYR A 35 13.46 -1.83 7.08
N ALA A 36 13.92 -0.59 7.28
CA ALA A 36 13.32 0.57 6.64
C ALA A 36 13.58 0.64 5.14
N ILE A 37 14.78 0.25 4.68
CA ILE A 37 15.13 0.22 3.25
C ILE A 37 14.41 -0.94 2.54
N LEU A 38 14.42 -2.14 3.13
CA LEU A 38 13.65 -3.27 2.61
C LEU A 38 12.16 -2.97 2.65
N GLY A 39 11.66 -2.46 3.78
CA GLY A 39 10.30 -2.01 3.94
C GLY A 39 9.93 -0.98 2.89
N PHE A 40 10.78 0.00 2.61
CA PHE A 40 10.54 0.98 1.53
C PHE A 40 10.41 0.29 0.17
N GLY A 41 11.28 -0.67 -0.18
CA GLY A 41 11.14 -1.46 -1.40
C GLY A 41 9.82 -2.24 -1.45
N SER A 42 9.50 -2.93 -0.36
CA SER A 42 8.28 -3.73 -0.18
C SER A 42 7.01 -2.89 -0.13
N PHE A 43 7.08 -1.60 0.22
CA PHE A 43 5.96 -0.68 0.25
C PHE A 43 5.82 0.15 -1.02
N PHE A 44 6.93 0.47 -1.68
CA PHE A 44 6.97 1.31 -2.88
C PHE A 44 6.30 0.62 -4.07
N LEU A 45 6.58 -0.67 -4.28
CA LEU A 45 5.96 -1.45 -5.37
C LEU A 45 4.44 -1.61 -5.21
N PRO A 46 3.90 -1.99 -4.04
CA PRO A 46 2.46 -1.99 -3.79
C PRO A 46 1.85 -0.60 -3.95
N THR A 47 2.52 0.45 -3.50
CA THR A 47 2.03 1.84 -3.65
C THR A 47 1.96 2.27 -5.11
N LEU A 48 2.98 1.99 -5.91
CA LEU A 48 2.95 2.28 -7.36
C LEU A 48 1.83 1.51 -8.06
N THR A 49 1.69 0.22 -7.71
CA THR A 49 0.60 -0.62 -8.19
C THR A 49 -0.76 -0.04 -7.79
N PHE A 50 -0.86 0.49 -6.57
CA PHE A 50 -2.04 1.18 -6.03
C PHE A 50 -2.43 2.39 -6.88
N VAL A 51 -1.46 3.26 -7.19
CA VAL A 51 -1.67 4.47 -7.98
C VAL A 51 -2.03 4.11 -9.43
N ALA A 52 -1.37 3.10 -10.00
CA ALA A 52 -1.66 2.62 -11.36
C ALA A 52 -3.07 2.03 -11.47
N ILE A 53 -3.47 1.15 -10.53
CA ILE A 53 -4.79 0.54 -10.51
C ILE A 53 -5.88 1.57 -10.21
N TYR A 54 -5.62 2.50 -9.29
CA TYR A 54 -6.51 3.64 -9.06
C TYR A 54 -6.75 4.38 -10.38
N HIS A 55 -5.69 4.76 -11.09
CA HIS A 55 -5.85 5.48 -12.35
C HIS A 55 -6.59 4.64 -13.42
N PHE A 56 -6.27 3.35 -13.54
CA PHE A 56 -6.89 2.45 -14.50
C PHE A 56 -8.39 2.27 -14.25
N LEU A 57 -8.79 1.96 -13.01
CA LEU A 57 -10.19 1.76 -12.64
C LEU A 57 -10.99 3.07 -12.67
N PHE A 58 -10.38 4.18 -12.27
CA PHE A 58 -11.09 5.44 -12.03
C PHE A 58 -11.05 6.44 -13.19
N SER A 59 -10.24 6.21 -14.24
CA SER A 59 -10.29 7.04 -15.45
C SER A 59 -11.53 6.79 -16.32
N LYS A 60 -12.28 5.69 -16.14
CA LYS A 60 -13.32 5.31 -17.13
C LYS A 60 -14.66 4.71 -16.65
N ARG A 61 -14.89 4.29 -15.40
CA ARG A 61 -16.06 3.40 -15.12
C ARG A 61 -17.02 3.69 -13.96
N PHE A 62 -16.65 4.42 -12.90
CA PHE A 62 -17.53 4.52 -11.72
C PHE A 62 -17.77 5.97 -11.26
N ASN A 63 -18.90 6.54 -11.68
CA ASN A 63 -19.47 7.76 -11.14
C ASN A 63 -20.80 7.42 -10.45
N PHE A 64 -20.79 7.30 -9.12
CA PHE A 64 -22.03 7.23 -8.36
C PHE A 64 -22.56 8.66 -8.11
N PRO A 65 -23.88 8.85 -8.04
CA PRO A 65 -24.47 10.16 -7.74
C PRO A 65 -24.14 10.64 -6.31
N ASN A 66 -23.91 9.71 -5.37
CA ASN A 66 -23.54 10.02 -3.99
C ASN A 66 -22.01 10.03 -3.82
N LEU A 67 -21.47 11.17 -3.37
CA LEU A 67 -20.05 11.36 -3.06
C LEU A 67 -19.54 10.38 -1.99
N TRP A 68 -20.32 10.18 -0.93
CA TRP A 68 -19.96 9.28 0.17
C TRP A 68 -19.85 7.83 -0.29
N LEU A 69 -20.84 7.38 -1.08
CA LEU A 69 -20.86 6.05 -1.67
C LEU A 69 -19.68 5.85 -2.62
N THR A 70 -19.35 6.89 -3.39
CA THR A 70 -18.19 6.92 -4.28
C THR A 70 -16.88 6.76 -3.51
N TYR A 71 -16.72 7.41 -2.35
CA TYR A 71 -15.52 7.24 -1.53
C TYR A 71 -15.43 5.86 -0.93
N MET A 72 -16.50 5.36 -0.31
CA MET A 72 -16.50 4.04 0.29
C MET A 72 -16.22 2.95 -0.75
N SER A 73 -16.87 2.99 -1.91
CA SER A 73 -16.64 1.99 -2.96
C SER A 73 -15.18 2.03 -3.43
N LYS A 74 -14.63 3.24 -3.59
CA LYS A 74 -13.24 3.46 -4.01
C LYS A 74 -12.24 2.89 -3.00
N SER A 75 -12.40 3.22 -1.73
CA SER A 75 -11.54 2.74 -0.66
C SER A 75 -11.63 1.21 -0.54
N LEU A 76 -12.83 0.63 -0.61
CA LEU A 76 -13.02 -0.83 -0.54
C LEU A 76 -12.36 -1.57 -1.70
N THR A 77 -12.53 -1.10 -2.93
CA THR A 77 -11.87 -1.72 -4.10
C THR A 77 -10.35 -1.66 -3.96
N LEU A 78 -9.83 -0.51 -3.54
CA LEU A 78 -8.40 -0.32 -3.32
C LEU A 78 -7.86 -1.23 -2.21
N ILE A 79 -8.57 -1.38 -1.09
CA ILE A 79 -8.21 -2.32 -0.02
C ILE A 79 -8.15 -3.75 -0.56
N PHE A 80 -9.19 -4.19 -1.27
CA PHE A 80 -9.30 -5.56 -1.77
C PHE A 80 -8.16 -5.91 -2.75
N VAL A 81 -7.90 -5.01 -3.72
CA VAL A 81 -6.81 -5.20 -4.68
C VAL A 81 -5.45 -5.23 -3.98
N SER A 82 -5.27 -4.44 -2.93
CA SER A 82 -3.99 -4.38 -2.20
C SER A 82 -3.76 -5.60 -1.34
N PHE A 83 -4.82 -6.18 -0.78
CA PHE A 83 -4.80 -7.48 -0.13
C PHE A 83 -4.25 -8.54 -1.10
N ILE A 84 -4.77 -8.57 -2.32
CA ILE A 84 -4.29 -9.49 -3.36
C ILE A 84 -2.83 -9.18 -3.72
N GLY A 85 -2.46 -7.90 -3.87
CA GLY A 85 -1.10 -7.50 -4.18
C GLY A 85 -0.07 -7.93 -3.13
N LEU A 86 -0.36 -7.70 -1.84
CA LEU A 86 0.49 -8.14 -0.74
C LEU A 86 0.58 -9.67 -0.67
N PHE A 87 -0.53 -10.36 -0.90
CA PHE A 87 -0.54 -11.83 -0.89
C PHE A 87 0.29 -12.41 -2.04
N VAL A 88 0.17 -11.85 -3.25
CA VAL A 88 1.01 -12.22 -4.41
C VAL A 88 2.48 -11.92 -4.12
N TRP A 89 2.78 -10.79 -3.49
CA TRP A 89 4.16 -10.45 -3.11
C TRP A 89 4.75 -11.43 -2.10
N ALA A 90 3.99 -11.81 -1.07
CA ALA A 90 4.42 -12.82 -0.10
C ALA A 90 4.70 -14.19 -0.77
N ILE A 91 3.88 -14.59 -1.74
CA ILE A 91 4.14 -15.80 -2.54
C ILE A 91 5.47 -15.64 -3.31
N LEU A 92 5.70 -14.50 -3.96
CA LEU A 92 6.93 -14.26 -4.73
C LEU A 92 8.16 -14.27 -3.83
N GLU A 93 8.12 -13.59 -2.70
CA GLU A 93 9.22 -13.59 -1.73
C GLU A 93 9.52 -14.99 -1.25
N PHE A 94 8.50 -15.75 -0.83
CA PHE A 94 8.65 -17.12 -0.38
C PHE A 94 9.23 -18.04 -1.47
N VAL A 95 8.81 -17.88 -2.74
CA VAL A 95 9.37 -18.65 -3.86
C VAL A 95 10.85 -18.31 -4.09
N ILE A 96 11.24 -17.05 -3.91
CA ILE A 96 12.62 -16.58 -4.06
C ILE A 96 13.51 -17.10 -2.92
N THR A 97 13.02 -17.10 -1.67
CA THR A 97 13.79 -17.49 -0.48
C THR A 97 13.82 -18.99 -0.24
N SER A 98 12.69 -19.69 -0.40
CA SER A 98 12.55 -21.12 -0.10
C SER A 98 12.79 -22.04 -1.31
N GLY A 99 13.04 -21.47 -2.49
CA GLY A 99 13.36 -22.19 -3.73
C GLY A 99 12.23 -23.11 -4.21
N PHE A 100 11.27 -22.57 -4.96
CA PHE A 100 10.14 -23.27 -5.63
C PHE A 100 9.30 -24.28 -4.80
N ASN A 101 9.60 -24.49 -3.53
CA ASN A 101 8.89 -25.41 -2.66
C ASN A 101 7.64 -24.72 -2.10
N LEU A 102 6.54 -24.77 -2.85
CA LEU A 102 5.30 -24.07 -2.56
C LEU A 102 4.47 -24.79 -1.48
N ASP A 103 4.84 -24.61 -0.22
CA ASP A 103 3.97 -24.98 0.91
C ASP A 103 3.07 -23.81 1.30
N MET A 104 1.79 -23.91 0.94
CA MET A 104 0.79 -22.87 1.20
C MET A 104 0.56 -22.61 2.69
N ASN A 105 0.81 -23.59 3.58
CA ASN A 105 0.64 -23.36 5.02
C ASN A 105 1.75 -22.45 5.55
N LEU A 106 3.00 -22.67 5.12
CA LEU A 106 4.14 -21.83 5.49
C LEU A 106 4.01 -20.43 4.90
N ILE A 107 3.61 -20.31 3.62
CA ILE A 107 3.35 -19.02 2.97
C ILE A 107 2.30 -18.22 3.74
N PHE A 108 1.23 -18.88 4.19
CA PHE A 108 0.17 -18.20 4.93
C PHE A 108 0.62 -17.77 6.32
N GLU A 109 1.48 -18.57 6.98
CA GLU A 109 2.03 -18.22 8.28
C GLU A 109 2.99 -17.02 8.20
N ASP A 110 3.87 -17.00 7.20
CA ASP A 110 4.79 -15.87 6.93
C ASP A 110 4.00 -14.62 6.53
N TYR A 111 3.00 -14.75 5.65
CA TYR A 111 2.09 -13.67 5.31
C TYR A 111 1.41 -13.09 6.55
N ARG A 112 0.93 -13.95 7.46
CA ARG A 112 0.25 -13.50 8.67
C ARG A 112 1.20 -12.81 9.65
N LYS A 113 2.44 -13.26 9.78
CA LYS A 113 3.43 -12.67 10.69
C LYS A 113 3.99 -11.36 10.16
N GLU A 114 4.37 -11.32 8.89
CA GLU A 114 5.10 -10.18 8.32
C GLU A 114 4.18 -9.17 7.66
N TYR A 115 3.13 -9.63 6.97
CA TYR A 115 2.32 -8.76 6.10
C TYR A 115 1.02 -8.26 6.73
N LEU A 116 0.54 -8.91 7.78
CA LEU A 116 -0.70 -8.52 8.44
C LEU A 116 -0.56 -7.19 9.20
N GLY A 117 0.65 -6.87 9.70
CA GLY A 117 0.94 -5.55 10.27
C GLY A 117 0.76 -4.41 9.26
N TYR A 118 1.01 -4.68 7.97
CA TYR A 118 0.87 -3.71 6.89
C TYR A 118 -0.59 -3.46 6.48
N MET A 119 -1.54 -4.24 6.97
CA MET A 119 -2.97 -4.03 6.69
C MET A 119 -3.45 -2.65 7.14
N SER A 120 -3.01 -2.22 8.32
CA SER A 120 -3.36 -0.91 8.88
C SER A 120 -2.92 0.23 7.95
N ALA A 121 -1.67 0.14 7.46
CA ALA A 121 -1.06 1.06 6.52
C ALA A 121 -1.82 1.11 5.18
N VAL A 122 -2.18 -0.06 4.64
CA VAL A 122 -2.95 -0.18 3.39
C VAL A 122 -4.35 0.42 3.52
N ILE A 123 -5.06 0.17 4.62
CA ILE A 123 -6.40 0.72 4.86
C ILE A 123 -6.35 2.25 4.95
N ILE A 124 -5.33 2.79 5.64
CA ILE A 124 -5.11 4.24 5.76
C ILE A 124 -4.82 4.85 4.38
N LEU A 125 -3.91 4.25 3.59
CA LEU A 125 -3.60 4.69 2.22
C LEU A 125 -4.84 4.65 1.32
N ALA A 126 -5.59 3.55 1.35
CA ALA A 126 -6.80 3.36 0.56
C ALA A 126 -7.88 4.41 0.84
N SER A 127 -7.95 4.85 2.09
CA SER A 127 -8.93 5.84 2.54
C SER A 127 -8.49 7.26 2.23
N LEU A 128 -7.19 7.56 2.37
CA LEU A 128 -6.64 8.90 2.16
C LEU A 128 -6.51 9.28 0.68
N ILE A 129 -6.27 8.33 -0.22
CA ILE A 129 -6.12 8.61 -1.67
C ILE A 129 -7.39 9.23 -2.28
N PRO A 130 -8.61 8.67 -2.07
CA PRO A 130 -9.84 9.28 -2.54
C PRO A 130 -10.13 10.65 -1.92
N ILE A 131 -9.83 10.82 -0.63
CA ILE A 131 -10.02 12.08 0.11
C ILE A 131 -9.07 13.15 -0.42
N GLY A 132 -7.79 12.82 -0.57
CA GLY A 132 -6.77 13.70 -1.14
C GLY A 132 -7.13 14.09 -2.57
N HIS A 133 -7.54 13.13 -3.41
CA HIS A 133 -8.01 13.44 -4.77
C HIS A 133 -9.13 14.49 -4.76
N HIS A 134 -10.10 14.42 -3.85
CA HIS A 134 -11.17 15.42 -3.78
C HIS A 134 -10.69 16.79 -3.28
N LEU A 135 -9.91 16.82 -2.21
CA LEU A 135 -9.37 18.06 -1.64
C LEU A 135 -8.47 18.82 -2.62
N PHE A 136 -7.73 18.10 -3.47
CA PHE A 136 -6.81 18.69 -4.44
C PHE A 136 -7.41 18.87 -5.85
N ARG A 137 -8.59 18.30 -6.14
CA ARG A 137 -9.33 18.49 -7.41
C ARG A 137 -9.60 19.96 -7.79
N PRO A 138 -9.96 20.88 -6.86
CA PRO A 138 -10.22 22.28 -7.21
C PRO A 138 -8.96 23.01 -7.68
N LYS A 139 -7.77 22.61 -7.21
CA LYS A 139 -6.50 23.22 -7.63
C LYS A 139 -6.04 22.77 -9.03
N LEU A 140 -6.57 21.66 -9.54
CA LEU A 140 -6.26 21.13 -10.88
C LEU A 140 -7.09 21.75 -12.01
N LYS A 141 -8.15 22.52 -11.70
CA LYS A 141 -8.94 23.26 -12.69
C LYS A 141 -8.54 24.74 -12.82
N ALA A 142 -7.64 25.21 -11.96
CA ALA A 142 -7.22 26.62 -11.89
C ALA A 142 -5.88 26.89 -12.59
N ASN A 143 -5.23 25.85 -13.12
CA ASN A 143 -4.08 25.91 -14.02
C ASN A 143 -4.47 25.30 -15.36
#